data_AF-B8R1Y6-F1
#
_entry.id   AF-B8R1Y6-F1
#
_cell.length_a   1.000
_cell.length_b   1.000
_cell.length_c   1.000
_cell.angle_alpha   90.00
_cell.angle_beta   90.00
_cell.angle_gamma   90.00
#
_symmetry.space_group_name_H-M   'P 1'
#
loop_
_entity.id
_entity.type
_entity.pdbx_description
1 polymer ?
#
loop_
_entity_poly.entity_id
_entity_poly.type
_entity_poly.pdbx_seq_one_letter_code
_entity_poly.pdbx_strand_id
1 'polypeptide(L)'
;LIGINAPILGFFNLTLTNLALYSIVLLFLTLGLHFVSSNNRKLVPSKWSIALESSFASVNTMVRDQIGTANEVYLPFIYSLFFFIIIANLTGNVPYNYTITTSIVVSLGLSFTIFIGVTILALSIHKVRFFSFFIPSGCPLALVPLLVLIELISYLARAISLGVRLFANIMAGHTLLKILSTFLFQMFSSSILVAVVTLVPFALFTAIIGLEIGVSLIQAYVFSI
;
A
#
# COMPACT_ATOMS: atom_id res chain seq x y z
N LEU A 1 -16.05 -17.95 -5.15
CA LEU A 1 -16.98 -18.90 -5.80
C LEU A 1 -16.47 -20.37 -5.71
N ILE A 2 -15.71 -20.77 -4.69
CA ILE A 2 -15.43 -22.19 -4.37
C ILE A 2 -15.28 -22.26 -2.85
N GLY A 3 -15.99 -23.13 -2.14
CA GLY A 3 -15.88 -23.27 -0.69
C GLY A 3 -15.50 -24.68 -0.30
N ILE A 4 -14.37 -24.85 0.38
CA ILE A 4 -13.99 -26.13 0.97
C ILE A 4 -14.41 -26.06 2.44
N ASN A 5 -15.56 -26.65 2.77
CA ASN A 5 -15.92 -26.90 4.17
C ASN A 5 -15.08 -28.06 4.66
N ALA A 6 -14.12 -27.78 5.55
CA ALA A 6 -13.40 -28.79 6.30
C ALA A 6 -14.03 -28.91 7.70
N PRO A 7 -15.03 -29.78 7.92
CA PRO A 7 -15.75 -29.88 9.19
C PRO A 7 -14.90 -30.43 10.36
N ILE A 8 -13.63 -30.77 10.12
CA ILE A 8 -12.73 -31.41 11.08
C ILE A 8 -12.16 -30.42 12.13
N LEU A 9 -12.27 -29.10 11.88
CA LEU A 9 -11.71 -28.05 12.75
C LEU A 9 -12.73 -27.08 13.36
N GLY A 10 -14.04 -27.34 13.29
CA GLY A 10 -15.08 -26.52 13.95
C GLY A 10 -15.17 -25.07 13.43
N PHE A 11 -16.20 -24.77 12.63
CA PHE A 11 -16.50 -23.43 12.06
C PHE A 11 -15.45 -22.80 11.12
N PHE A 12 -14.38 -23.49 10.71
CA PHE A 12 -13.49 -23.00 9.66
C PHE A 12 -14.05 -23.27 8.26
N ASN A 13 -14.83 -22.32 7.74
CA ASN A 13 -15.27 -22.31 6.36
C ASN A 13 -14.23 -21.59 5.49
N LEU A 14 -13.29 -22.34 4.91
CA LEU A 14 -12.35 -21.80 3.91
C LEU A 14 -13.08 -21.63 2.58
N THR A 15 -13.66 -20.44 2.40
CA THR A 15 -14.28 -20.04 1.14
C THR A 15 -13.31 -19.19 0.34
N LEU A 16 -13.08 -19.58 -0.92
CA LEU A 16 -12.36 -18.80 -1.90
C LEU A 16 -13.25 -17.61 -2.31
N THR A 17 -13.08 -16.51 -1.58
CA THR A 17 -13.66 -15.20 -1.88
C THR A 17 -12.85 -14.51 -2.98
N ASN A 18 -13.41 -13.45 -3.58
CA ASN A 18 -12.65 -12.63 -4.54
C ASN A 18 -11.36 -12.11 -3.91
N LEU A 19 -11.41 -11.67 -2.63
CA LEU A 19 -10.24 -11.24 -1.87
C LEU A 19 -9.15 -12.32 -1.83
N ALA A 20 -9.52 -13.57 -1.52
CA ALA A 20 -8.59 -14.69 -1.44
C ALA A 20 -8.04 -15.10 -2.83
N LEU A 21 -8.85 -15.03 -3.88
CA LEU A 21 -8.38 -15.33 -5.24
C LEU A 21 -7.37 -14.28 -5.69
N TYR A 22 -7.70 -12.99 -5.52
CA TYR A 22 -6.81 -11.92 -5.94
C TYR A 22 -5.52 -11.88 -5.11
N SER A 23 -5.54 -12.28 -3.83
CA SER A 23 -4.30 -12.35 -3.03
C SER A 23 -3.35 -13.44 -3.54
N ILE A 24 -3.89 -14.57 -4.01
CA ILE A 24 -3.11 -15.62 -4.67
C ILE A 24 -2.52 -15.11 -5.99
N VAL A 25 -3.31 -14.41 -6.81
CA VAL A 25 -2.84 -13.80 -8.06
C VAL A 25 -1.70 -12.81 -7.79
N LEU A 26 -1.83 -12.00 -6.75
CA LEU A 26 -0.83 -11.00 -6.35
C LEU A 26 0.49 -11.65 -5.92
N LEU A 27 0.41 -12.71 -5.13
CA LEU A 27 1.57 -13.53 -4.75
C LEU A 27 2.26 -14.10 -5.99
N PHE A 28 1.49 -14.69 -6.91
CA PHE A 28 2.04 -15.26 -8.13
C PHE A 28 2.67 -14.18 -9.03
N LEU A 29 2.04 -13.01 -9.13
CA LEU A 29 2.58 -11.87 -9.90
C LEU A 29 3.89 -11.34 -9.30
N THR A 30 3.97 -11.28 -7.97
CA THR A 30 5.18 -10.83 -7.26
C THR A 30 6.33 -11.81 -7.45
N LEU A 31 6.06 -13.12 -7.30
CA LEU A 31 7.05 -14.17 -7.54
C LEU A 31 7.44 -14.24 -9.02
N GLY A 32 6.46 -14.09 -9.92
CA GLY A 32 6.67 -14.07 -11.37
C GLY A 32 7.58 -12.93 -11.81
N LEU A 33 7.39 -11.72 -11.27
CA LEU A 33 8.27 -10.58 -11.53
C LEU A 33 9.72 -10.88 -11.12
N HIS A 34 9.92 -11.44 -9.92
CA HIS A 34 11.26 -11.80 -9.43
C HIS A 34 11.88 -12.94 -10.25
N PHE A 35 11.07 -13.91 -10.70
CA PHE A 35 11.54 -15.01 -11.54
C PHE A 35 11.94 -14.54 -12.95
N VAL A 36 11.13 -13.69 -13.60
CA VAL A 36 11.44 -13.12 -14.93
C VAL A 36 12.65 -12.19 -14.86
N SER A 37 12.79 -11.46 -13.74
CA SER A 37 13.96 -10.62 -13.50
C SER A 37 15.23 -11.43 -13.24
N SER A 38 15.11 -12.69 -12.81
CA SER A 38 16.26 -13.56 -12.55
C SER A 38 16.93 -13.92 -13.87
N ASN A 39 18.00 -13.19 -14.19
CA ASN A 39 18.72 -13.33 -15.44
C ASN A 39 19.75 -14.48 -15.39
N ASN A 40 19.32 -15.68 -15.01
CA ASN A 40 20.05 -16.96 -15.09
C ASN A 40 21.60 -16.87 -14.95
N ARG A 41 22.09 -16.08 -13.99
CA ARG A 41 23.52 -15.78 -13.71
C ARG A 41 24.34 -15.21 -14.88
N LYS A 42 23.73 -14.58 -15.88
CA LYS A 42 24.45 -13.86 -16.94
C LYS A 42 24.95 -12.50 -16.46
N LEU A 43 26.20 -12.17 -16.79
CA LEU A 43 26.86 -10.91 -16.43
C LEU A 43 26.21 -9.67 -17.07
N VAL A 44 25.57 -9.81 -18.23
CA VAL A 44 24.84 -8.71 -18.88
C VAL A 44 23.38 -8.73 -18.41
N PRO A 45 22.91 -7.73 -17.66
CA PRO A 45 21.56 -7.72 -17.10
C PRO A 45 20.51 -7.55 -18.21
N SER A 46 19.38 -8.26 -18.07
CA SER A 46 18.20 -8.06 -18.91
C SER A 46 17.49 -6.75 -18.53
N LYS A 47 16.65 -6.21 -19.42
CA LYS A 47 15.86 -4.99 -19.14
C LYS A 47 15.03 -5.11 -17.85
N TRP A 48 14.49 -6.30 -17.59
CA TRP A 48 13.73 -6.60 -16.36
C TRP A 48 14.63 -6.63 -15.11
N SER A 49 15.84 -7.19 -15.24
CA SER A 49 16.84 -7.18 -14.18
C SER A 49 17.26 -5.77 -13.79
N ILE A 50 17.46 -4.88 -14.78
CA ILE A 50 17.80 -3.47 -14.53
C ILE A 50 16.66 -2.76 -13.79
N ALA A 51 15.41 -3.00 -14.17
CA ALA A 51 14.26 -2.41 -13.50
C ALA A 51 14.19 -2.84 -12.02
N LEU A 52 14.33 -4.15 -11.74
CA LEU A 52 14.31 -4.65 -10.37
C LEU A 52 15.51 -4.14 -9.56
N GLU A 53 16.71 -4.13 -10.13
CA GLU A 53 17.92 -3.62 -9.48
C GLU A 53 17.80 -2.12 -9.15
N SER A 54 17.27 -1.31 -10.08
CA SER A 54 17.04 0.12 -9.85
C SER A 54 16.02 0.36 -8.74
N SER A 55 14.93 -0.42 -8.69
CA SER A 55 13.95 -0.33 -7.61
C SER A 55 14.51 -0.79 -6.25
N PHE A 56 15.33 -1.85 -6.23
CA PHE A 56 16.04 -2.27 -5.02
C PHE A 56 16.99 -1.20 -4.52
N ALA A 57 17.76 -0.56 -5.43
CA ALA A 57 18.66 0.53 -5.09
C ALA A 57 17.90 1.71 -4.45
N SER A 58 16.77 2.13 -5.02
CA SER A 58 15.93 3.20 -4.46
C SER A 58 15.37 2.88 -3.08
N VAL A 59 14.92 1.63 -2.84
CA VAL A 59 14.46 1.21 -1.50
C VAL A 59 15.64 1.17 -0.53
N ASN A 60 16.81 0.68 -0.95
CA ASN A 60 17.99 0.63 -0.10
C ASN A 60 18.45 2.03 0.33
N THR A 61 18.50 2.99 -0.60
CA THR A 61 18.83 4.39 -0.27
C THR A 61 17.82 4.99 0.69
N MET A 62 16.51 4.76 0.45
CA MET A 62 15.45 5.24 1.33
C MET A 62 15.61 4.69 2.76
N VAL A 63 15.87 3.38 2.92
CA VAL A 63 16.06 2.76 4.25
C VAL A 63 17.30 3.30 4.94
N ARG A 64 18.40 3.49 4.20
CA ARG A 64 19.66 4.03 4.73
C ARG A 64 19.51 5.48 5.18
N ASP A 65 18.72 6.28 4.47
CA ASP A 65 18.47 7.68 4.84
C ASP A 65 17.57 7.81 6.08
N GLN A 66 16.61 6.89 6.28
CA GLN A 66 15.66 6.94 7.40
C GLN A 66 16.18 6.31 8.70
N ILE A 67 16.77 5.10 8.62
CA ILE A 67 17.14 4.31 9.81
C ILE A 67 18.68 4.29 10.01
N GLY A 68 19.45 4.78 9.03
CA GLY A 68 20.90 4.76 9.05
C GLY A 68 21.49 3.40 8.63
N THR A 69 22.79 3.40 8.31
CA THR A 69 23.50 2.21 7.79
C THR A 69 23.65 1.06 8.79
N ALA A 70 23.36 1.29 10.07
CA ALA A 70 23.51 0.27 11.13
C ALA A 70 22.37 -0.76 11.16
N ASN A 71 21.21 -0.43 10.56
CA ASN A 71 19.98 -1.21 10.69
C ASN A 71 19.49 -1.81 9.35
N GLU A 72 20.42 -2.20 8.47
CA GLU A 72 20.10 -2.87 7.20
C GLU A 72 19.39 -4.22 7.38
N VAL A 73 19.34 -4.77 8.59
CA VAL A 73 18.62 -6.01 8.94
C VAL A 73 17.12 -5.91 8.60
N TYR A 74 16.53 -4.71 8.64
CA TYR A 74 15.10 -4.51 8.32
C TYR A 74 14.82 -4.28 6.84
N LEU A 75 15.86 -4.16 6.00
CA LEU A 75 15.72 -3.91 4.57
C LEU A 75 14.85 -4.97 3.87
N PRO A 76 15.01 -6.29 4.08
CA PRO A 76 14.20 -7.29 3.39
C PRO A 76 12.70 -7.16 3.69
N PHE A 77 12.35 -6.75 4.91
CA PHE A 77 10.96 -6.54 5.31
C PHE A 77 10.35 -5.33 4.57
N ILE A 78 11.06 -4.19 4.58
CA ILE A 78 10.61 -2.96 3.91
C ILE A 78 10.52 -3.17 2.39
N TYR A 79 11.49 -3.88 1.81
CA TYR A 79 11.48 -4.23 0.39
C TYR A 79 10.26 -5.09 0.02
N SER A 80 9.97 -6.14 0.80
CA SER A 80 8.81 -7.00 0.56
C SER A 80 7.49 -6.21 0.66
N LEU A 81 7.38 -5.33 1.66
CA LEU A 81 6.23 -4.46 1.87
C LEU A 81 6.00 -3.52 0.68
N PHE A 82 7.07 -2.86 0.21
CA PHE A 82 7.04 -1.94 -0.92
C PHE A 82 6.54 -2.65 -2.19
N PHE A 83 7.11 -3.80 -2.53
CA PHE A 83 6.69 -4.57 -3.72
C PHE A 83 5.27 -5.11 -3.60
N PHE A 84 4.88 -5.58 -2.42
CA PHE A 84 3.51 -6.03 -2.17
C PHE A 84 2.50 -4.91 -2.45
N ILE A 85 2.73 -3.70 -1.92
CA ILE A 85 1.79 -2.58 -2.06
C ILE A 85 1.79 -2.02 -3.49
N ILE A 86 2.96 -1.88 -4.13
CA ILE A 86 3.04 -1.44 -5.54
C ILE A 86 2.26 -2.39 -6.43
N ILE A 87 2.54 -3.69 -6.35
CA ILE A 87 1.90 -4.68 -7.22
C ILE A 87 0.40 -4.72 -6.93
N ALA A 88 -0.01 -4.61 -5.66
CA ALA A 88 -1.41 -4.59 -5.28
C ALA A 88 -2.17 -3.39 -5.88
N ASN A 89 -1.58 -2.19 -5.77
CA ASN A 89 -2.23 -0.98 -6.27
C ASN A 89 -2.22 -0.93 -7.80
N LEU A 90 -1.12 -1.32 -8.46
CA LEU A 90 -1.04 -1.34 -9.93
C LEU A 90 -1.99 -2.36 -10.54
N THR A 91 -2.10 -3.55 -9.93
CA THR A 91 -3.07 -4.57 -10.33
C THR A 91 -4.50 -4.04 -10.19
N GLY A 92 -4.76 -3.22 -9.17
CA GLY A 92 -6.03 -2.56 -8.96
C GLY A 92 -6.43 -1.58 -10.08
N ASN A 93 -5.47 -0.87 -10.66
CA ASN A 93 -5.72 0.07 -11.75
C ASN A 93 -6.15 -0.58 -13.07
N VAL A 94 -6.06 -1.92 -13.20
CA VAL A 94 -6.52 -2.65 -14.38
C VAL A 94 -8.06 -2.68 -14.40
N PRO A 95 -8.72 -2.30 -15.51
CA PRO A 95 -10.18 -2.33 -15.58
C PRO A 95 -10.74 -3.75 -15.36
N TYR A 96 -11.91 -3.82 -14.71
CA TYR A 96 -12.59 -5.05 -14.31
C TYR A 96 -11.88 -5.91 -13.25
N ASN A 97 -10.79 -5.40 -12.67
CA ASN A 97 -10.10 -6.07 -11.58
C ASN A 97 -10.70 -5.72 -10.21
N TYR A 98 -10.56 -6.62 -9.24
CA TYR A 98 -10.87 -6.32 -7.83
C TYR A 98 -9.58 -6.02 -7.09
N THR A 99 -9.45 -4.79 -6.62
CA THR A 99 -8.29 -4.33 -5.86
C THR A 99 -8.37 -4.82 -4.41
N ILE A 100 -7.30 -5.42 -3.90
CA ILE A 100 -7.26 -5.91 -2.52
C ILE A 100 -7.15 -4.75 -1.52
N THR A 101 -6.41 -3.69 -1.88
CA THR A 101 -6.16 -2.52 -1.03
C THR A 101 -7.38 -1.61 -0.86
N THR A 102 -8.43 -1.77 -1.67
CA THR A 102 -9.74 -1.14 -1.42
C THR A 102 -10.52 -1.83 -0.31
N SER A 103 -10.06 -2.97 0.22
CA SER A 103 -10.65 -3.54 1.42
C SER A 103 -10.03 -2.87 2.65
N ILE A 104 -10.85 -2.18 3.43
CA ILE A 104 -10.40 -1.49 4.64
C ILE A 104 -9.75 -2.46 5.64
N VAL A 105 -10.23 -3.71 5.68
CA VAL A 105 -9.71 -4.77 6.54
C VAL A 105 -8.26 -5.10 6.20
N VAL A 106 -7.90 -5.20 4.91
CA VAL A 106 -6.51 -5.49 4.53
C VAL A 106 -5.61 -4.28 4.75
N SER A 107 -6.05 -3.09 4.35
CA SER A 107 -5.23 -1.88 4.50
C SER A 107 -4.97 -1.51 5.96
N LEU A 108 -6.02 -1.49 6.80
CA LEU A 108 -5.85 -1.28 8.23
C LEU A 108 -5.15 -2.46 8.90
N GLY A 109 -5.47 -3.70 8.52
CA GLY A 109 -4.84 -4.89 9.06
C GLY A 109 -3.32 -4.86 8.91
N LEU A 110 -2.84 -4.55 7.70
CA LEU A 110 -1.41 -4.40 7.43
C LEU A 110 -0.78 -3.31 8.30
N SER A 111 -1.44 -2.14 8.39
CA SER A 111 -0.96 -1.01 9.19
C SER A 111 -0.89 -1.32 10.69
N PHE A 112 -1.91 -1.98 11.24
CA PHE A 112 -1.94 -2.41 12.64
C PHE A 112 -0.87 -3.48 12.93
N THR A 113 -0.67 -4.44 12.03
CA THR A 113 0.39 -5.45 12.18
C THR A 113 1.77 -4.81 12.25
N ILE A 114 2.07 -3.86 11.37
CA ILE A 114 3.35 -3.13 11.38
C ILE A 114 3.49 -2.33 12.67
N PHE A 115 2.44 -1.59 13.06
CA PHE A 115 2.46 -0.78 14.28
C PHE A 115 2.72 -1.62 15.54
N ILE A 116 2.04 -2.77 15.67
CA ILE A 116 2.26 -3.69 16.78
C ILE A 116 3.68 -4.26 16.74
N GLY A 117 4.16 -4.66 15.55
CA GLY A 117 5.53 -5.15 15.37
C GLY A 117 6.59 -4.14 15.79
N VAL A 118 6.46 -2.88 15.36
CA VAL A 118 7.35 -1.79 15.75
C VAL A 118 7.27 -1.51 17.25
N THR A 119 6.07 -1.54 17.84
CA THR A 119 5.89 -1.32 19.29
C THR A 119 6.56 -2.42 20.11
N ILE A 120 6.42 -3.69 19.72
CA ILE A 120 7.07 -4.82 20.37
C ILE A 120 8.59 -4.71 20.26
N LEU A 121 9.09 -4.36 19.07
CA LEU A 121 10.53 -4.19 18.82
C LEU A 121 11.10 -3.04 19.69
N ALA A 122 10.41 -1.91 19.74
CA ALA A 122 10.84 -0.75 20.52
C ALA A 122 10.87 -1.06 22.03
N LEU A 123 9.87 -1.79 22.53
CA LEU A 123 9.85 -2.27 23.92
C LEU A 123 10.97 -3.28 24.21
N SER A 124 11.31 -4.15 23.26
CA SER A 124 12.40 -5.12 23.43
C SER A 124 13.77 -4.44 23.55
N ILE A 125 14.05 -3.47 22.67
CA ILE A 125 15.34 -2.77 22.60
C ILE A 125 15.48 -1.76 23.75
N HIS A 126 14.47 -0.92 23.98
CA HIS A 126 14.58 0.20 24.92
C HIS A 126 13.96 -0.08 26.30
N LYS A 127 13.18 -1.15 26.47
CA LYS A 127 12.52 -1.53 27.74
C LYS A 127 11.81 -0.33 28.38
N VAL A 128 12.25 0.08 29.57
CA VAL A 128 11.68 1.19 30.34
C VAL A 128 11.98 2.55 29.70
N ARG A 129 13.08 2.69 28.94
CA ARG A 129 13.39 3.93 28.20
C ARG A 129 12.44 4.18 27.03
N PHE A 130 11.63 3.20 26.61
CA PHE A 130 10.60 3.42 25.60
C PHE A 130 9.61 4.52 26.02
N PHE A 131 9.25 4.57 27.30
CA PHE A 131 8.34 5.59 27.81
C PHE A 131 8.93 7.01 27.78
N SER A 132 10.27 7.13 27.68
CA SER A 132 10.94 8.41 27.51
C SER A 132 10.65 9.06 26.16
N PHE A 133 10.25 8.29 25.14
CA PHE A 133 9.88 8.85 23.83
C PHE A 133 8.57 9.65 23.88
N PHE A 134 7.70 9.42 24.87
CA PHE A 134 6.47 10.19 25.05
C PHE A 134 6.69 11.54 25.73
N ILE A 135 7.92 11.84 26.18
CA ILE A 135 8.25 13.09 26.88
C ILE A 135 9.23 13.89 26.02
N PRO A 136 8.77 14.97 25.37
CA PRO A 136 9.64 15.90 24.67
C PRO A 136 10.66 16.53 25.63
N SER A 137 11.93 16.52 25.23
CA SER A 137 13.03 17.09 26.01
C SER A 137 12.89 18.60 26.14
N GLY A 138 12.92 19.12 27.38
CA GLY A 138 12.90 20.56 27.66
C GLY A 138 11.53 21.16 28.03
N CYS A 139 10.49 20.34 28.22
CA CYS A 139 9.18 20.84 28.62
C CYS A 139 9.08 21.12 30.14
N PRO A 140 8.41 22.20 30.58
CA PRO A 140 8.18 22.48 32.01
C PRO A 140 7.35 21.37 32.67
N LEU A 141 7.72 20.96 33.88
CA LEU A 141 7.16 19.80 34.60
C LEU A 141 5.62 19.79 34.70
N ALA A 142 5.00 20.97 34.79
CA ALA A 142 3.55 21.11 34.89
C ALA A 142 2.80 20.71 33.60
N LEU A 143 3.43 20.84 32.43
CA LEU A 143 2.80 20.55 31.13
C LEU A 143 3.01 19.11 30.64
N VAL A 144 3.91 18.38 31.31
CA VAL A 144 4.29 17.00 30.94
C VAL A 144 3.09 16.04 30.89
N PRO A 145 2.14 16.02 31.85
CA PRO A 145 1.02 15.07 31.80
C PRO A 145 0.11 15.26 30.58
N LEU A 146 -0.14 16.51 30.18
CA LEU A 146 -0.93 16.84 28.99
C LEU A 146 -0.21 16.39 27.72
N LEU A 147 1.09 16.66 27.63
CA LEU A 147 1.91 16.37 26.46
C LEU A 147 2.05 14.86 26.22
N VAL A 148 2.24 14.07 27.28
CA VAL A 148 2.27 12.61 27.21
C VAL A 148 0.95 12.05 26.67
N LEU A 149 -0.19 12.61 27.10
CA LEU A 149 -1.50 12.17 26.60
C LEU A 149 -1.65 12.45 25.10
N ILE A 150 -1.25 13.64 24.63
CA ILE A 150 -1.31 14.00 23.22
C ILE A 150 -0.35 13.14 22.39
N GLU A 151 0.86 12.88 22.87
CA GLU A 151 1.82 12.04 22.16
C GLU A 151 1.35 10.58 22.09
N LEU A 152 0.71 10.06 23.15
CA LEU A 152 0.08 8.72 23.11
C LEU A 152 -1.03 8.65 22.05
N ILE A 153 -1.89 9.67 21.98
CA ILE A 153 -2.95 9.76 20.97
C ILE A 153 -2.34 9.86 19.57
N SER A 154 -1.31 10.69 19.38
CA SER A 154 -0.57 10.85 18.13
C SER A 154 0.08 9.54 17.67
N TYR A 155 0.69 8.80 18.60
CA TYR A 155 1.30 7.51 18.35
C TYR A 155 0.27 6.47 17.88
N LEU A 156 -0.88 6.36 18.57
CA LEU A 156 -1.98 5.48 18.14
C LEU A 156 -2.60 5.92 16.80
N ALA A 157 -2.75 7.23 16.58
CA ALA A 157 -3.26 7.78 15.33
C ALA A 157 -2.34 7.47 14.13
N ARG A 158 -1.03 7.27 14.36
CA ARG A 158 -0.08 6.85 13.32
C ARG A 158 -0.45 5.49 12.72
N ALA A 159 -0.87 4.53 13.55
CA ALA A 159 -1.30 3.20 13.12
C ALA A 159 -2.54 3.26 12.21
N ILE A 160 -3.48 4.15 12.52
CA ILE A 160 -4.72 4.29 11.76
C ILE A 160 -4.46 5.10 10.49
N SER A 161 -3.76 6.24 10.61
CA SER A 161 -3.56 7.16 9.49
C SER A 161 -2.80 6.55 8.33
N LEU A 162 -1.83 5.68 8.57
CA LEU A 162 -1.07 5.00 7.52
C LEU A 162 -1.99 4.08 6.68
N GLY A 163 -2.77 3.21 7.33
CA GLY A 163 -3.70 2.32 6.63
C GLY A 163 -4.90 3.05 6.00
N VAL A 164 -5.45 4.08 6.66
CA VAL A 164 -6.51 4.91 6.09
C VAL A 164 -6.01 5.65 4.84
N ARG A 165 -4.77 6.15 4.84
CA ARG A 165 -4.20 6.84 3.67
C ARG A 165 -4.15 5.94 2.44
N LEU A 166 -3.67 4.71 2.61
CA LEU A 166 -3.61 3.73 1.52
C LEU A 166 -5.02 3.39 1.01
N PHE A 167 -5.95 3.10 1.93
CA PHE A 167 -7.33 2.77 1.58
C PHE A 167 -8.06 3.94 0.89
N ALA A 168 -8.01 5.14 1.47
CA ALA A 168 -8.76 6.30 1.00
C ALA A 168 -8.31 6.74 -0.39
N ASN A 169 -6.99 6.76 -0.66
CA ASN A 169 -6.48 7.17 -1.96
C ASN A 169 -6.94 6.21 -3.06
N ILE A 170 -6.79 4.90 -2.86
CA ILE A 170 -7.18 3.89 -3.86
C ILE A 170 -8.71 3.81 -3.99
N MET A 171 -9.46 3.86 -2.88
CA MET A 171 -10.92 3.81 -2.91
C MET A 171 -11.54 5.05 -3.57
N ALA A 172 -11.04 6.25 -3.24
CA ALA A 172 -11.54 7.50 -3.81
C ALA A 172 -11.27 7.58 -5.31
N GLY A 173 -10.08 7.19 -5.76
CA GLY A 173 -9.71 7.15 -7.17
C GLY A 173 -10.60 6.22 -8.00
N HIS A 174 -10.77 4.96 -7.57
CA HIS A 174 -11.68 4.03 -8.24
C HIS A 174 -13.13 4.50 -8.24
N THR A 175 -13.60 5.10 -7.14
CA THR A 175 -14.97 5.63 -7.04
C THR A 175 -15.16 6.81 -8.00
N LEU A 176 -14.20 7.72 -8.06
CA LEU A 176 -14.18 8.87 -8.97
C LEU A 176 -14.22 8.39 -10.44
N LEU A 177 -13.35 7.46 -10.81
CA LEU A 177 -13.30 6.91 -12.17
C LEU A 177 -14.62 6.25 -12.57
N LYS A 178 -15.26 5.52 -11.65
CA LYS A 178 -16.56 4.87 -11.91
C LYS A 178 -17.66 5.91 -12.16
N ILE A 179 -17.73 6.95 -11.33
CA ILE A 179 -18.72 8.04 -11.47
C ILE A 179 -18.51 8.77 -12.80
N LEU A 180 -17.28 9.19 -13.11
CA LEU A 180 -16.97 9.87 -14.37
C LEU A 180 -17.26 9.00 -15.59
N SER A 181 -16.93 7.70 -15.53
CA SER A 181 -17.23 6.77 -16.62
C SER A 181 -18.74 6.66 -16.89
N THR A 182 -19.59 6.67 -15.85
CA THR A 182 -21.05 6.62 -16.04
C THR A 182 -21.60 7.88 -16.70
N PHE A 183 -21.10 9.06 -16.30
CA PHE A 183 -21.50 10.33 -16.93
C PHE A 183 -21.03 10.40 -18.39
N LEU A 184 -19.80 10.00 -18.68
CA LEU A 184 -19.28 9.97 -20.05
C LEU A 184 -20.11 9.05 -20.95
N PHE A 185 -20.45 7.84 -20.46
CA PHE A 185 -21.27 6.90 -21.21
C PHE A 185 -22.66 7.48 -21.56
N GLN A 186 -23.29 8.18 -20.61
CA GLN A 186 -24.58 8.83 -20.84
C GLN A 186 -24.47 9.99 -21.85
N MET A 187 -23.40 10.77 -21.79
CA MET A 187 -23.15 11.88 -22.72
C MET A 187 -22.91 11.37 -24.16
N PHE A 188 -22.10 10.31 -24.33
CA PHE A 188 -21.86 9.70 -25.64
C PHE A 188 -23.12 9.10 -26.27
N SER A 189 -24.07 8.61 -25.47
CA SER A 189 -25.29 7.98 -25.96
C SER A 189 -26.41 8.97 -26.29
N SER A 190 -26.24 10.27 -26.04
CA SER A 190 -27.32 11.26 -26.15
C SER A 190 -27.57 11.75 -27.58
N SER A 191 -26.59 12.38 -28.22
CA SER A 191 -26.67 12.89 -29.59
C SER A 191 -25.29 13.05 -30.20
N ILE A 192 -25.20 13.06 -31.54
CA ILE A 192 -23.91 13.15 -32.26
C ILE A 192 -23.16 14.46 -31.98
N LEU A 193 -23.89 15.57 -31.81
CA LEU A 193 -23.31 16.88 -31.51
C LEU A 193 -22.72 16.91 -30.09
N VAL A 194 -23.45 16.34 -29.12
CA VAL A 194 -22.98 16.22 -27.74
C VAL A 194 -21.78 15.28 -27.68
N ALA A 195 -21.74 14.19 -28.45
CA ALA A 195 -20.62 13.27 -28.50
C ALA A 195 -19.29 13.97 -28.89
N VAL A 196 -19.31 14.93 -29.82
CA VAL A 196 -18.12 15.72 -30.19
C VAL A 196 -17.65 16.60 -29.02
N VAL A 197 -18.58 17.25 -28.31
CA VAL A 197 -18.26 18.06 -27.12
C VAL A 197 -17.73 17.20 -25.97
N THR A 198 -18.21 15.95 -25.86
CA THR A 198 -17.82 14.97 -24.83
C THR A 198 -16.35 14.53 -24.95
N LEU A 199 -15.70 14.78 -26.09
CA LEU A 199 -14.28 14.49 -26.29
C LEU A 199 -13.38 15.25 -25.29
N VAL A 200 -13.78 16.46 -24.88
CA VAL A 200 -13.04 17.26 -23.89
C VAL A 200 -13.10 16.63 -22.48
N PRO A 201 -14.28 16.33 -21.90
CA PRO A 201 -14.38 15.53 -20.68
C PRO A 201 -13.69 14.17 -20.75
N PHE A 202 -13.71 13.51 -21.92
CA PHE A 202 -13.02 12.23 -22.10
C PHE A 202 -11.50 12.36 -21.98
N ALA A 203 -10.90 13.41 -22.57
CA ALA A 203 -9.47 13.69 -22.41
C ALA A 203 -9.08 13.93 -20.95
N LEU A 204 -9.92 14.66 -20.21
CA LEU A 204 -9.73 14.87 -18.77
C LEU A 204 -9.83 13.56 -17.97
N PHE A 205 -10.77 12.68 -18.33
CA PHE A 205 -10.88 11.35 -17.73
C PHE A 205 -9.62 10.50 -17.98
N THR A 206 -9.06 10.51 -19.19
CA THR A 206 -7.78 9.83 -19.47
C THR A 206 -6.64 10.41 -18.64
N ALA A 207 -6.59 11.73 -18.46
CA ALA A 207 -5.58 12.37 -17.61
C ALA A 207 -5.72 11.94 -16.14
N ILE A 208 -6.93 11.81 -15.61
CA ILE A 208 -7.18 11.33 -14.24
C ILE A 208 -6.71 9.88 -14.07
N ILE A 209 -6.90 9.00 -15.06
CA ILE A 209 -6.35 7.64 -15.00
C ILE A 209 -4.82 7.67 -14.87
N GLY A 210 -4.15 8.53 -15.63
CA GLY A 210 -2.70 8.71 -15.50
C GLY A 210 -2.29 9.21 -14.11
N LEU A 211 -3.04 10.15 -13.55
CA LEU A 211 -2.83 10.64 -12.19
C LEU A 211 -2.99 9.53 -11.14
N GLU A 212 -4.03 8.69 -11.27
CA GLU A 212 -4.28 7.57 -10.35
C GLU A 212 -3.11 6.58 -10.31
N ILE A 213 -2.53 6.28 -11.48
CA ILE A 213 -1.33 5.45 -11.57
C ILE A 213 -0.17 6.11 -10.81
N GLY A 214 0.04 7.42 -10.97
CA GLY A 214 1.05 8.17 -10.22
C GLY A 214 0.82 8.11 -8.70
N VAL A 215 -0.40 8.37 -8.25
CA VAL A 215 -0.79 8.31 -6.83
C VAL A 215 -0.56 6.91 -6.27
N SER A 216 -0.88 5.87 -7.03
CA SER A 216 -0.71 4.47 -6.61
C SER A 216 0.74 4.08 -6.31
N LEU A 217 1.69 4.62 -7.09
CA LEU A 217 3.14 4.43 -6.90
C LEU A 217 3.66 5.22 -5.70
N ILE A 218 3.29 6.50 -5.62
CA ILE A 218 3.69 7.38 -4.51
C ILE A 218 3.18 6.83 -3.19
N GLN A 219 1.95 6.31 -3.16
CA GLN A 219 1.36 5.80 -1.93
C GLN A 219 2.10 4.56 -1.39
N ALA A 220 2.64 3.71 -2.25
CA ALA A 220 3.46 2.58 -1.82
C ALA A 220 4.82 3.04 -1.25
N TYR A 221 5.42 4.06 -1.87
CA TYR A 221 6.64 4.68 -1.38
C TYR A 221 6.42 5.35 0.00
N VAL A 222 5.36 6.16 0.12
CA VAL A 222 4.98 6.85 1.37
C VAL A 222 4.52 5.88 2.46
N PHE A 223 4.15 4.65 2.12
CA PHE A 223 3.85 3.62 3.12
C PHE A 223 5.12 2.92 3.64
N SER A 224 6.16 2.87 2.81
CA SER A 224 7.41 2.15 3.12
C SER A 224 8.44 3.02 3.84
N ILE A 225 8.29 4.35 3.76
CA ILE A 225 9.02 5.35 4.54
C ILE A 225 8.51 5.42 5.97
#